data_AF-A0A929U2J9-F1
#
_entry.id   AF-A0A929U2J9-F1
#
_cell.length_a   1.000
_cell.length_b   1.000
_cell.length_c   1.000
_cell.angle_alpha   90.00
_cell.angle_beta   90.00
_cell.angle_gamma   90.00
#
_symmetry.space_group_name_H-M   'P 1'
#
loop_
_entity.id
_entity.type
_entity.pdbx_description
1 polymer ?
#
loop_
_entity_poly.entity_id
_entity_poly.type
_entity_poly.pdbx_seq_one_letter_code
_entity_poly.pdbx_strand_id
1 'polypeptide(L)' 'HYRMLDVSAWKVVMGAKFKRVFAKPENHRALDDIRGSIEELKFYLKKVKK' A
#
# COMPACT_ATOMS: atom_id res chain seq x y z
N HIS A 1 11.47 -19.91 9.12
CA HIS A 1 11.50 -18.85 8.08
C HIS A 1 10.26 -17.99 8.25
N TYR A 2 10.42 -16.72 8.61
CA TYR A 2 9.30 -15.78 8.70
C TYR A 2 9.12 -15.08 7.35
N ARG A 3 7.87 -14.79 6.98
CA ARG A 3 7.55 -14.03 5.77
C ARG A 3 7.01 -12.68 6.19
N MET A 4 7.49 -11.64 5.52
CA MET A 4 7.01 -10.27 5.71
C MET A 4 6.27 -9.83 4.46
N LEU A 5 5.19 -9.07 4.66
CA LEU A 5 4.45 -8.41 3.59
C LEU A 5 4.65 -6.91 3.73
N ASP A 6 5.62 -6.38 3.00
CA ASP A 6 6.01 -4.97 3.04
C ASP A 6 5.21 -4.15 2.00
N VAL A 7 4.29 -3.31 2.47
CA VAL A 7 3.47 -2.43 1.63
C VAL A 7 4.30 -1.29 1.01
N SER A 8 5.38 -0.86 1.66
CA SER A 8 6.27 0.19 1.14
C SER A 8 7.05 -0.29 -0.10
N ALA A 9 7.45 -1.56 -0.14
CA ALA A 9 8.03 -2.16 -1.35
C ALA A 9 7.05 -2.11 -2.53
N TRP A 10 5.76 -2.38 -2.29
CA TRP A 10 4.72 -2.25 -3.32
C TRP A 10 4.57 -0.81 -3.81
N LYS A 11 4.61 0.18 -2.92
CA LYS A 11 4.55 1.60 -3.29
C LYS A 11 5.62 1.98 -4.32
N VAL A 12 6.86 1.52 -4.14
CA VAL A 12 7.96 1.79 -5.09
C VAL A 12 7.66 1.22 -6.47
N VAL A 13 7.29 -0.06 -6.54
CA VAL A 13 7.02 -0.74 -7.82
C VAL A 13 5.80 -0.12 -8.51
N MET A 14 4.73 0.15 -7.77
CA MET A 14 3.49 0.70 -8.30
C MET A 14 3.66 2.15 -8.77
N GLY A 15 4.44 2.96 -8.05
CA GLY A 15 4.80 4.31 -8.47
C GLY A 15 5.72 4.32 -9.69
N ALA A 16 6.80 3.53 -9.67
CA ALA A 16 7.81 3.56 -10.73
C ALA A 16 7.30 2.96 -12.05
N LYS A 17 6.78 1.74 -12.00
CA LYS A 17 6.39 0.95 -13.18
C LYS A 17 4.99 1.28 -13.66
N PHE A 18 4.04 1.40 -12.74
CA PHE A 18 2.62 1.53 -13.08
C PHE A 18 2.09 2.96 -12.97
N LYS A 19 2.92 3.91 -12.50
CA LYS A 19 2.55 5.33 -12.28
C LYS A 19 1.29 5.47 -11.42
N ARG A 20 1.11 4.58 -10.44
CA ARG A 20 -0.02 4.59 -9.50
C ARG A 20 0.47 5.00 -8.12
N VAL A 21 -0.16 6.02 -7.57
CA VAL A 21 0.11 6.53 -6.23
C VAL A 21 -1.19 6.47 -5.43
N PHE A 22 -1.09 5.95 -4.20
CA PHE A 22 -2.16 6.00 -3.22
C PHE A 22 -1.89 7.14 -2.24
N ALA A 23 -2.82 8.09 -2.14
CA ALA A 23 -2.75 9.17 -1.16
C ALA A 23 -3.38 8.70 0.16
N LYS A 24 -2.56 8.52 1.19
CA LYS A 24 -3.06 8.23 2.54
C LYS A 24 -3.60 9.52 3.18
N PRO A 25 -4.78 9.50 3.82
CA PRO A 25 -5.17 10.58 4.71
C PRO A 25 -4.20 10.64 5.89
N GLU A 26 -3.70 11.83 6.22
CA GLU A 26 -2.79 12.04 7.33
C GLU A 26 -3.61 12.05 8.64
N ASN A 27 -3.48 11.00 9.45
CA ASN A 27 -4.13 10.91 10.76
C ASN A 27 -3.13 10.38 11.79
N HIS A 28 -2.89 11.11 12.87
CA HIS A 28 -1.82 10.81 13.85
C HIS A 28 -2.14 9.66 14.81
N ARG A 29 -3.07 8.76 14.47
CA ARG A 29 -3.41 7.58 15.29
C ARG A 29 -2.83 6.32 14.67
N ALA A 30 -2.12 5.52 15.46
CA ALA A 30 -1.51 4.27 15.00
C ALA A 30 -2.50 3.29 14.34
N LEU A 31 -3.74 3.23 14.83
CA LEU A 31 -4.78 2.38 14.24
C LEU A 31 -5.16 2.85 12.82
N ASP A 32 -5.16 4.15 12.59
CA ASP A 32 -5.50 4.73 11.29
C ASP A 32 -4.36 4.50 10.29
N ASP A 33 -3.10 4.52 10.73
CA ASP A 33 -1.93 4.14 9.92
C ASP A 33 -1.97 2.67 9.46
N ILE A 34 -2.37 1.76 10.36
CA ILE A 34 -2.56 0.34 10.01
C ILE A 34 -3.67 0.19 8.97
N ARG A 35 -4.81 0.84 9.19
CA ARG A 35 -5.95 0.81 8.26
C ARG A 35 -5.56 1.39 6.90
N GLY A 36 -4.88 2.53 6.87
CA GLY A 36 -4.40 3.16 5.64
C GLY A 36 -3.42 2.27 4.87
N SER A 37 -2.58 1.50 5.56
CA SER A 37 -1.67 0.54 4.92
C SER A 37 -2.40 -0.67 4.33
N ILE A 38 -3.47 -1.15 4.97
CA ILE A 38 -4.35 -2.19 4.42
C ILE A 38 -5.09 -1.68 3.17
N GLU A 39 -5.60 -0.45 3.20
CA GLU A 39 -6.30 0.15 2.06
C GLU A 39 -5.37 0.40 0.87
N GLU A 40 -4.15 0.87 1.12
CA GLU A 40 -3.11 1.03 0.10
C GLU A 40 -2.84 -0.30 -0.61
N LEU A 41 -2.65 -1.38 0.14
CA LEU A 41 -2.42 -2.69 -0.44
C LEU A 41 -3.64 -3.18 -1.25
N LYS A 42 -4.86 -3.00 -0.73
CA LYS A 42 -6.10 -3.33 -1.48
C LYS A 42 -6.18 -2.56 -2.80
N PHE A 43 -5.81 -1.28 -2.80
CA PHE A 43 -5.77 -0.46 -4.01
C PHE A 43 -4.81 -1.03 -5.05
N TYR A 44 -3.59 -1.41 -4.65
CA TYR A 44 -2.63 -2.01 -5.57
C TYR A 44 -3.10 -3.38 -6.10
N LEU A 45 -3.64 -4.25 -5.23
CA LEU A 45 -4.11 -5.57 -5.64
C LEU A 45 -5.24 -5.52 -6.67
N LYS A 46 -6.17 -4.56 -6.58
CA LYS A 46 -7.23 -4.33 -7.58
C LYS A 46 -6.68 -4.01 -8.97
N LYS A 47 -5.46 -3.47 -9.07
CA LYS A 47 -4.82 -3.10 -10.34
C LYS A 47 -3.95 -4.21 -10.93
N VAL A 48 -3.57 -5.18 -10.10
CA VAL A 48 -2.76 -6.34 -10.53
C VAL A 48 -3.63 -7.52 -10.97
N LYS A 49 -4.85 -7.66 -10.40
CA LYS A 49 -5.79 -8.70 -10.85
C LYS A 49 -6.33 -8.36 -12.25
N LYS A 50 -5.96 -9.19 -13.22
CA LYS A 50 -6.61 -9.34 -14.53
C LYS A 50 -8.00 -9.95 -14.36
#